data_AF-A0A820WBS6-F1
#
_entry.id   AF-A0A820WBS6-F1
#
_cell.length_a   1.000
_cell.length_b   1.000
_cell.length_c   1.000
_cell.angle_alpha   90.00
_cell.angle_beta   90.00
_cell.angle_gamma   90.00
#
_symmetry.space_group_name_H-M   'P 1'
#
loop_
_entity.id
_entity.type
_entity.pdbx_description
1 polymer ?
#
loop_
_entity_poly.entity_id
_entity_poly.type
_entity_poly.pdbx_seq_one_letter_code
_entity_poly.pdbx_strand_id
1 'polypeptide(L)' 'EKKDIEKGSRSSNKPPKPYQDEIVPIFRRDSHEEIYAGSHPYPGNGVYLLKFDNSYSLWRSKTLYYRVYYSR' A
#
# COMPACT_ATOMS: atom_id res chain seq x y z
N GLU A 1 -10.50 12.22 31.53
CA GLU A 1 -9.97 11.60 30.29
C GLU A 1 -9.19 12.62 29.48
N LYS A 2 -7.92 12.36 29.18
CA LYS A 2 -7.11 13.22 28.31
C LYS A 2 -7.56 13.02 26.86
N LYS A 3 -7.93 14.12 26.20
CA LYS A 3 -8.34 14.14 24.79
C LYS A 3 -7.11 13.80 23.93
N ASP A 4 -7.14 12.65 23.28
CA ASP A 4 -6.08 12.17 22.40
C ASP A 4 -5.98 13.06 21.15
N ILE A 5 -4.88 13.83 21.05
CA ILE A 5 -4.63 14.81 20.00
C ILE A 5 -4.22 14.11 18.69
N GLU A 6 -3.76 12.85 18.75
CA GLU A 6 -3.37 12.03 17.60
C GLU A 6 -4.58 11.39 16.88
N LYS A 7 -5.76 11.44 17.50
CA LYS A 7 -6.99 10.96 16.88
C LYS A 7 -7.50 11.99 15.88
N GLY A 8 -6.82 12.07 14.73
CA GLY A 8 -7.21 12.89 13.59
C GLY A 8 -8.72 12.81 13.35
N SER A 9 -9.36 13.96 13.12
CA SER A 9 -10.81 14.08 13.02
C SER A 9 -11.36 13.04 12.04
N ARG A 10 -12.08 12.04 12.55
CA ARG A 10 -12.85 11.12 11.70
C ARG A 10 -13.99 11.93 11.10
N SER A 11 -13.76 12.52 9.93
CA SER A 11 -14.82 13.14 9.15
C SER A 11 -15.86 12.05 8.86
N SER A 12 -17.03 12.14 9.50
CA SER A 12 -18.12 11.17 9.39
C SER A 12 -18.74 11.09 7.99
N ASN A 13 -18.31 11.92 7.05
CA ASN A 13 -18.84 12.03 5.69
C ASN A 13 -17.96 11.37 4.61
N LYS A 14 -17.09 10.40 4.96
CA LYS A 14 -16.37 9.66 3.92
C LYS A 14 -17.33 8.68 3.24
N PRO A 15 -17.40 8.67 1.89
CA PRO A 15 -18.16 7.63 1.19
C PRO A 15 -17.64 6.24 1.61
N PRO A 16 -18.50 5.21 1.55
CA PRO A 16 -18.07 3.84 1.83
C PRO A 16 -16.86 3.51 0.96
N LYS A 17 -15.84 2.90 1.59
CA LYS A 17 -14.64 2.50 0.86
C LYS A 17 -15.06 1.50 -0.24
N PRO A 18 -14.50 1.62 -1.46
CA PRO A 18 -14.75 0.63 -2.49
C PRO A 18 -14.31 -0.76 -2.02
N TYR A 19 -14.96 -1.80 -2.54
CA TYR A 19 -14.55 -3.18 -2.31
C TYR A 19 -13.10 -3.36 -2.78
N GLN A 20 -12.28 -4.00 -1.96
CA GLN A 20 -10.85 -4.19 -2.21
C GLN A 20 -10.46 -5.63 -1.90
N ASP A 21 -9.93 -6.31 -2.92
CA ASP A 21 -9.35 -7.64 -2.79
C ASP A 21 -7.85 -7.58 -2.47
N GLU A 22 -7.40 -8.53 -1.66
CA GLU A 22 -5.99 -8.70 -1.32
C GLU A 22 -5.34 -9.70 -2.27
N ILE A 23 -4.48 -9.19 -3.16
CA ILE A 23 -3.75 -9.99 -4.14
C ILE A 23 -2.40 -10.45 -3.59
N VAL A 24 -1.64 -9.52 -3.02
CA VAL A 24 -0.36 -9.82 -2.35
C VAL A 24 -0.41 -9.23 -0.95
N PRO A 25 -0.20 -10.06 0.09
CA PRO A 25 -0.14 -9.58 1.46
C PRO A 25 1.09 -8.70 1.69
N ILE A 26 0.94 -7.72 2.57
CA ILE A 26 2.00 -6.75 2.88
C ILE A 26 2.94 -7.36 3.91
N PHE A 27 4.13 -7.72 3.44
CA PHE A 27 5.24 -8.17 4.28
C PHE A 27 6.50 -7.34 3.99
N ARG A 28 7.43 -7.31 4.96
CA ARG A 28 8.75 -6.70 4.75
C ARG A 28 9.52 -7.53 3.73
N ARG A 29 10.25 -6.86 2.84
CA ARG A 29 11.08 -7.45 1.79
C ARG A 29 12.43 -6.76 1.78
N ASP A 30 13.49 -7.54 1.55
CA ASP A 30 14.86 -7.03 1.46
C ASP A 30 15.18 -6.52 0.05
N SER A 31 14.32 -5.63 -0.47
CA SER A 31 14.42 -5.10 -1.84
C SER A 31 15.59 -4.11 -2.06
N HIS A 32 16.45 -3.96 -1.06
CA HIS A 32 17.70 -3.23 -1.15
C HIS A 32 18.87 -4.15 -1.53
N GLU A 33 18.72 -5.46 -1.35
CA GLU A 33 19.69 -6.48 -1.77
C GLU A 33 19.35 -7.00 -3.17
N GLU A 34 18.07 -7.21 -3.46
CA GLU A 34 17.60 -7.79 -4.72
C GLU A 34 16.35 -7.08 -5.28
N ILE A 35 16.19 -7.14 -6.60
CA ILE A 35 14.99 -6.59 -7.27
C ILE A 35 13.81 -7.54 -7.04
N TYR A 36 12.75 -7.03 -6.41
CA TYR A 36 11.50 -7.77 -6.26
C TYR A 36 10.57 -7.53 -7.46
N ALA A 37 10.05 -8.62 -8.05
CA ALA A 37 9.16 -8.58 -9.21
C ALA A 37 8.04 -9.61 -9.09
N GLY A 38 6.96 -9.38 -9.82
CA GLY A 38 5.81 -10.28 -9.88
C GLY A 38 4.78 -9.83 -10.92
N SER A 39 3.79 -10.69 -11.17
CA SER A 39 2.69 -10.45 -12.11
C SER A 39 1.39 -11.02 -11.56
N HIS A 40 0.26 -10.43 -11.95
CA HIS A 40 -1.07 -10.90 -11.59
C HIS A 40 -2.02 -10.78 -12.79
N PRO A 41 -2.72 -11.86 -13.21
CA PRO A 41 -3.73 -11.79 -14.26
C PRO A 41 -4.87 -10.84 -13.88
N TYR A 42 -5.40 -10.10 -14.84
CA TYR A 42 -6.48 -9.15 -14.55
C TYR A 42 -7.77 -9.90 -14.17
N PRO A 43 -8.29 -9.73 -12.94
CA PRO A 43 -9.54 -10.39 -12.55
C PRO A 43 -10.76 -9.73 -13.22
N GLY A 44 -10.58 -8.51 -13.76
CA GLY A 44 -11.59 -7.73 -14.44
C GLY A 44 -11.16 -6.27 -14.54
N ASN A 45 -12.09 -5.40 -14.91
CA ASN A 45 -11.85 -3.96 -14.94
C ASN A 45 -11.79 -3.41 -13.51
N GLY A 46 -10.69 -2.74 -13.17
CA GLY A 46 -10.48 -2.23 -11.83
C GLY A 46 -9.16 -1.49 -11.71
N VAL A 47 -8.74 -1.23 -10.47
CA VAL A 47 -7.51 -0.50 -10.15
C VAL A 47 -6.66 -1.33 -9.19
N TYR A 48 -5.39 -1.53 -9.54
CA TYR A 48 -4.41 -2.11 -8.64
C TYR A 48 -3.91 -1.08 -7.64
N LEU A 49 -3.85 -1.44 -6.37
CA LEU A 49 -3.22 -0.63 -5.32
C LEU A 49 -1.88 -1.24 -4.92
N LEU A 50 -0.78 -0.65 -5.39
CA LEU A 50 0.56 -1.01 -4.94
C LEU A 50 0.85 -0.26 -3.64
N LYS A 51 0.90 -0.98 -2.51
CA LYS A 51 1.18 -0.38 -1.19
C LYS A 51 2.64 -0.60 -0.79
N PHE A 52 3.42 0.47 -0.83
CA PHE A 52 4.78 0.52 -0.27
C PHE A 52 4.73 0.99 1.18
N ASP A 53 4.78 0.06 2.12
CA ASP A 53 4.57 0.34 3.54
C ASP A 53 5.90 0.65 4.28
N ASN A 54 6.02 1.86 4.84
CA ASN A 54 7.14 2.28 5.67
C ASN A 54 6.71 2.64 7.11
N SER A 55 5.54 2.18 7.56
CA SER A 55 4.95 2.54 8.86
C SER A 55 5.79 2.11 10.08
N TYR A 56 6.65 1.11 9.94
CA TYR A 56 7.54 0.65 11.00
C TYR A 56 8.84 1.46 11.14
N SER A 57 9.15 2.36 10.19
CA SER A 57 10.39 3.16 10.27
C SER A 57 10.17 4.41 11.10
N LEU A 58 10.75 4.44 12.30
CA LEU A 58 10.67 5.60 13.20
C LEU A 58 11.52 6.81 12.72
N TRP A 59 12.65 6.54 12.06
CA TRP A 59 13.66 7.59 11.78
C TRP A 59 14.21 7.57 10.35
N ARG A 60 13.75 6.64 9.50
CA ARG A 60 14.36 6.39 8.18
C ARG A 60 13.31 6.42 7.08
N SER A 61 13.45 7.40 6.20
CA SER A 61 12.78 7.41 4.90
C SER A 61 13.29 6.27 4.00
N LYS A 62 12.57 6.00 2.91
CA LYS A 62 12.95 5.02 1.88
C LYS A 62 12.90 5.70 0.51
N THR A 63 13.88 5.42 -0.33
CA THR A 63 13.83 5.72 -1.75
C THR A 63 13.33 4.47 -2.46
N LEU A 64 12.30 4.62 -3.29
CA LEU A 64 11.69 3.52 -4.01
C LEU A 64 11.90 3.71 -5.52
N TYR A 65 12.44 2.68 -6.15
CA TYR A 65 12.47 2.56 -7.61
C TYR A 65 11.47 1.47 -8.00
N TYR A 66 10.47 1.82 -8.82
CA TYR A 66 9.44 0.89 -9.24
C TYR A 66 9.13 1.03 -10.73
N ARG A 67 8.67 -0.07 -11.34
CA ARG A 67 8.34 -0.19 -12.76
C ARG A 67 7.07 -1.03 -12.87
N VAL A 68 6.07 -0.58 -13.61
CA VAL A 68 4.81 -1.33 -13.84
C VAL A 68 4.55 -1.44 -15.35
N TYR A 69 4.13 -2.62 -15.79
CA TYR A 69 3.83 -2.95 -17.19
C TYR A 69 2.57 -3.81 -17.24
N TYR A 70 1.95 -3.84 -18.41
CA TYR A 70 0.90 -4.81 -18.73
C TYR A 70 1.36 -5.68 -19.89
N SER A 71 0.98 -6.96 -19.86
CA SER A 71 1.06 -7.86 -21.00
C SER A 71 -0.25 -7.85 -21.76
N ARG A 72 -0.21 -8.26 -23.02
CA ARG A 72 -1.39 -8.40 -23.86
C ARG A 72 -2.11 -9.72 -23.61
#